data_AF-A0A3B3HTC1-F1
#
_entry.id   AF-A0A3B3HTC1-F1
#
_cell.length_a   1.000
_cell.length_b   1.000
_cell.length_c   1.000
_cell.angle_alpha   90.00
_cell.angle_beta   90.00
_cell.angle_gamma   90.00
#
_symmetry.space_group_name_H-M   'P 1'
#
loop_
_entity.id
_entity.type
_entity.pdbx_description
1 polymer ?
#
loop_
_entity_poly.entity_id
_entity_poly.type
_entity_poly.pdbx_seq_one_letter_code
_entity_poly.pdbx_strand_id
1 'polypeptide(L)'
;MLDTAVPHISLALSPGDEARQLGPMTKRGVNNTDWQDCGISVDPHSCSVAVAKELRTRPDLETKPLPAGRIFFTDGCCFRSKAGPLQAAAAVVEFSGGKFITLTAQTLTVKPSAQAAEVLALCLALEAASGEQVTVYSDSAYAVSAALLDLAAWKRNSYLTARGEPIAHKDLMQRLDHALQMPSRVAVVKVPGHSKGNSLTTKGNNAADAAAKAAAGSADVFLPQSERE
;
A
#
# COMPACT_ATOMS: atom_id res chain seq x y z
N MET A 1 26.15 -56.34 -2.72
CA MET A 1 26.24 -55.17 -1.81
C MET A 1 25.13 -54.24 -2.24
N LEU A 2 24.13 -54.02 -1.38
CA LEU A 2 22.95 -53.21 -1.70
C LEU A 2 23.34 -51.74 -1.53
N ASP A 3 23.38 -51.03 -2.65
CA ASP A 3 23.66 -49.61 -2.73
C ASP A 3 22.45 -48.86 -2.16
N THR A 4 22.54 -48.48 -0.89
CA THR A 4 21.48 -47.75 -0.19
C THR A 4 21.76 -46.27 -0.39
N ALA A 5 21.08 -45.66 -1.37
CA ALA A 5 21.13 -44.21 -1.57
C ALA A 5 20.62 -43.50 -0.31
N VAL A 6 21.53 -42.85 0.41
CA VAL A 6 21.22 -42.01 1.56
C VAL A 6 20.69 -40.67 1.03
N PRO A 7 19.52 -40.18 1.47
CA PRO A 7 19.05 -38.85 1.08
C PRO A 7 20.00 -37.81 1.66
N HIS A 8 20.62 -37.00 0.80
CA HIS A 8 21.37 -35.82 1.19
C HIS A 8 20.42 -34.63 1.29
N ILE A 9 20.47 -33.92 2.42
CA ILE A 9 19.82 -32.62 2.58
C ILE A 9 20.89 -31.57 2.37
N SER A 10 20.74 -30.75 1.34
CA SER A 10 21.65 -29.64 1.06
C SER A 10 21.18 -28.37 1.80
N LEU A 11 22.00 -27.86 2.70
CA LEU A 11 21.80 -26.57 3.37
C LEU A 11 22.77 -25.55 2.76
N ALA A 12 22.26 -24.45 2.21
CA ALA A 12 23.08 -23.35 1.76
C ALA A 12 23.48 -22.48 2.96
N LEU A 13 24.78 -22.36 3.24
CA LEU A 13 25.35 -21.49 4.26
C LEU A 13 26.04 -20.30 3.59
N SER A 14 25.84 -19.10 4.14
CA SER A 14 26.48 -17.90 3.60
C SER A 14 27.90 -17.74 4.17
N PRO A 15 28.85 -17.15 3.43
CA PRO A 15 30.24 -16.93 3.88
C PRO A 15 30.42 -16.08 5.16
N GLY A 16 29.33 -15.53 5.71
CA GLY A 16 29.32 -14.72 6.94
C GLY A 16 28.53 -15.34 8.10
N ASP A 17 27.99 -16.55 7.96
CA ASP A 17 27.28 -17.22 9.06
C ASP A 17 28.30 -17.68 10.11
N GLU A 18 28.48 -16.90 11.17
CA GLU A 18 29.41 -17.27 12.24
C GLU A 18 29.01 -18.60 12.89
N ALA A 19 30.00 -19.44 13.19
CA ALA A 19 29.84 -20.72 13.88
C ALA A 19 29.09 -20.63 15.23
N ARG A 20 28.86 -19.44 15.78
CA ARG A 20 28.05 -19.23 16.99
C ARG A 20 26.54 -19.32 16.74
N GLN A 21 26.09 -19.07 15.50
CA GLN A 21 24.69 -19.13 15.09
C GLN A 21 24.26 -20.53 14.63
N LEU A 22 25.22 -21.39 14.29
CA LEU A 22 24.95 -22.76 13.87
C LEU A 22 24.85 -23.67 15.11
N GLY A 23 23.70 -24.32 15.26
CA GLY A 23 23.43 -25.22 16.38
C GLY A 23 24.43 -26.40 16.46
N PRO A 24 24.50 -27.09 17.61
CA PRO A 24 25.46 -28.18 17.84
C PRO A 24 25.36 -29.32 16.81
N MET A 25 24.18 -29.52 16.25
CA MET A 25 23.89 -30.54 15.24
C MET A 25 24.49 -30.18 13.89
N THR A 26 24.40 -28.91 13.48
CA THR A 26 24.96 -28.39 12.23
C THR A 26 26.48 -28.42 12.24
N LYS A 27 27.12 -28.11 13.38
CA LYS A 27 28.58 -28.23 13.55
C LYS A 27 29.09 -29.66 13.37
N ARG A 28 28.36 -30.61 13.96
CA ARG A 28 28.66 -32.05 13.84
C ARG A 28 28.46 -32.52 12.41
N GLY A 29 27.44 -32.01 11.72
CA GLY A 29 27.20 -32.26 10.30
C GLY A 29 28.40 -31.84 9.46
N VAL A 30 28.80 -30.56 9.53
CA VAL A 30 29.90 -29.99 8.71
C VAL A 30 31.22 -30.75 8.89
N ASN A 31 31.59 -31.11 10.12
CA ASN A 31 32.84 -31.85 10.37
C ASN A 31 32.81 -33.31 9.87
N ASN A 32 31.63 -33.87 9.66
CA ASN A 32 31.43 -35.29 9.36
C ASN A 32 30.93 -35.54 7.93
N THR A 33 31.01 -34.52 7.09
CA THR A 33 30.59 -34.56 5.69
C THR A 33 31.75 -34.15 4.80
N ASP A 34 31.78 -34.73 3.60
CA ASP A 34 32.74 -34.55 2.53
C ASP A 34 32.52 -33.24 1.75
N TRP A 35 31.91 -32.23 2.38
CA TRP A 35 31.67 -30.93 1.72
C TRP A 35 32.98 -30.35 1.24
N GLN A 36 33.07 -30.22 -0.07
CA GLN A 36 34.08 -29.40 -0.73
C GLN A 36 33.40 -28.13 -1.22
N ASP A 37 34.13 -27.03 -1.15
CA ASP A 37 33.73 -25.82 -1.84
C ASP A 37 33.59 -26.15 -3.33
N CYS A 38 32.39 -25.97 -3.90
CA CYS A 38 32.10 -26.28 -5.30
C CYS A 38 32.87 -25.38 -6.27
N GLY A 39 33.61 -24.36 -5.79
CA GLY A 39 34.35 -23.41 -6.62
C GLY A 39 33.43 -22.53 -7.46
N ILE A 40 32.13 -22.56 -7.19
CA ILE A 40 31.13 -21.74 -7.86
C ILE A 40 31.21 -20.36 -7.21
N SER A 41 31.88 -19.43 -7.88
CA SER A 41 31.82 -18.01 -7.58
C SER A 41 30.38 -17.53 -7.74
N VAL A 42 29.61 -17.54 -6.66
CA VAL A 42 28.35 -16.79 -6.60
C VAL A 42 28.70 -15.32 -6.38
N ASP A 43 28.29 -14.46 -7.31
CA ASP A 43 28.36 -13.02 -7.06
C ASP A 43 27.67 -12.74 -5.72
N PRO A 44 28.25 -11.89 -4.84
CA PRO A 44 27.63 -11.53 -3.57
C PRO A 44 26.25 -10.90 -3.83
N HIS A 45 25.20 -11.69 -3.71
CA HIS A 45 23.84 -11.20 -3.80
C HIS A 45 23.34 -10.91 -2.40
N SER A 46 22.79 -9.71 -2.21
CA SER A 46 22.12 -9.38 -0.95
C SER A 46 20.67 -9.84 -1.05
N CYS A 47 20.36 -10.99 -0.45
CA CYS A 47 19.01 -11.54 -0.41
C CYS A 47 17.98 -10.51 0.07
N SER A 48 18.34 -9.63 1.00
CA SER A 48 17.46 -8.58 1.51
C SER A 48 17.11 -7.54 0.45
N VAL A 49 18.05 -7.16 -0.42
CA VAL A 49 17.81 -6.22 -1.53
C VAL A 49 16.95 -6.88 -2.62
N ALA A 50 17.22 -8.14 -2.94
CA ALA A 50 16.43 -8.89 -3.91
C ALA A 50 14.98 -9.06 -3.45
N VAL A 51 14.79 -9.50 -2.19
CA VAL A 51 13.46 -9.64 -1.56
C VAL A 51 12.75 -8.29 -1.50
N ALA A 52 13.44 -7.21 -1.10
CA ALA A 52 12.83 -5.88 -1.08
C ALA A 52 12.38 -5.40 -2.48
N LYS A 53 13.05 -5.83 -3.55
CA LYS A 53 12.67 -5.50 -4.93
C LYS A 53 11.47 -6.34 -5.39
N GLU A 54 11.44 -7.63 -5.08
CA GLU A 54 10.33 -8.54 -5.43
C GLU A 54 9.05 -8.27 -4.62
N LEU A 55 9.17 -7.75 -3.40
CA LEU A 55 8.03 -7.45 -2.54
C LEU A 55 7.30 -6.15 -2.91
N ARG A 56 7.82 -5.35 -3.85
CA ARG A 56 7.16 -4.10 -4.26
C ARG A 56 6.09 -4.38 -5.32
N THR A 57 4.91 -3.80 -5.12
CA THR A 57 3.82 -3.83 -6.10
C THR A 57 4.23 -3.20 -7.43
N ARG A 58 5.01 -2.12 -7.36
CA ARG A 58 5.57 -1.39 -8.49
C ARG A 58 6.99 -0.92 -8.13
N PRO A 59 8.02 -1.26 -8.94
CA PRO A 59 9.42 -1.05 -8.54
C PRO A 59 9.82 0.44 -8.46
N ASP A 60 9.19 1.29 -9.28
CA ASP A 60 9.41 2.74 -9.35
C ASP A 60 8.42 3.57 -8.51
N LEU A 61 7.59 2.92 -7.68
CA LEU A 61 6.68 3.62 -6.76
C LEU A 61 7.47 4.29 -5.63
N GLU A 62 7.39 5.61 -5.56
CA GLU A 62 8.12 6.40 -4.56
C GLU A 62 7.28 6.68 -3.30
N THR A 63 7.93 6.78 -2.14
CA THR A 63 7.29 7.17 -0.86
C THR A 63 7.53 8.65 -0.52
N LYS A 64 8.33 9.33 -1.33
CA LYS A 64 8.65 10.75 -1.21
C LYS A 64 8.02 11.49 -2.39
N PRO A 65 7.63 12.77 -2.20
CA PRO A 65 7.02 13.54 -3.26
C PRO A 65 7.96 13.70 -4.46
N LEU A 66 7.39 13.62 -5.66
CA LEU A 66 8.12 13.85 -6.90
C LEU A 66 8.47 15.35 -7.04
N PRO A 67 9.59 15.69 -7.69
CA PRO A 67 9.99 17.09 -7.90
C PRO A 67 9.08 17.86 -8.86
N ALA A 68 8.34 17.15 -9.70
CA ALA A 68 7.42 17.70 -10.69
C ALA A 68 6.22 16.77 -10.89
N GLY A 69 5.16 17.29 -11.50
CA GLY A 69 3.92 16.57 -11.77
C GLY A 69 2.73 17.12 -11.00
N ARG A 70 1.61 16.41 -11.08
CA ARG A 70 0.36 16.77 -10.41
C ARG A 70 0.41 16.41 -8.93
N ILE A 71 -0.26 17.19 -8.11
CA ILE A 71 -0.32 17.00 -6.67
C ILE A 71 -1.76 16.72 -6.27
N PHE A 72 -2.03 15.49 -5.85
CA PHE A 72 -3.35 15.05 -5.41
C PHE A 72 -3.38 14.77 -3.93
N PHE A 73 -4.53 15.01 -3.32
CA PHE A 73 -4.90 14.67 -1.96
C PHE A 73 -6.13 13.78 -2.01
N THR A 74 -6.10 12.69 -1.25
CA THR A 74 -7.17 11.69 -1.24
C THR A 74 -7.63 11.44 0.18
N ASP A 75 -8.93 11.31 0.36
CA ASP A 75 -9.54 10.97 1.64
C ASP A 75 -10.84 10.18 1.39
N GLY A 76 -11.17 9.32 2.34
CA GLY A 76 -12.37 8.50 2.37
C GLY A 76 -13.13 8.69 3.68
N CYS A 77 -14.37 9.17 3.60
CA CYS A 77 -15.23 9.27 4.77
C CYS A 77 -16.19 8.07 4.86
N CYS A 78 -16.58 7.72 6.08
CA CYS A 78 -17.66 6.78 6.34
C CYS A 78 -18.41 7.22 7.59
N PHE A 79 -19.73 7.37 7.49
CA PHE A 79 -20.58 7.76 8.61
C PHE A 79 -21.96 7.11 8.54
N ARG A 80 -22.65 7.08 9.67
CA ARG A 80 -24.02 6.58 9.78
C ARG A 80 -24.93 7.75 10.13
N SER A 81 -25.89 8.06 9.26
CA SER A 81 -26.95 9.03 9.59
C SER A 81 -27.89 8.47 10.66
N LYS A 82 -28.50 9.33 11.49
CA LYS A 82 -29.34 8.94 12.65
C LYS A 82 -30.47 7.95 12.30
N ALA A 83 -30.98 7.98 11.08
CA ALA A 83 -32.04 7.08 10.59
C ALA A 83 -31.67 6.36 9.28
N GLY A 84 -30.42 6.48 8.81
CA GLY A 84 -30.01 6.03 7.47
C GLY A 84 -29.06 4.83 7.49
N PRO A 85 -28.87 4.18 6.32
CA PRO A 85 -27.82 3.19 6.15
C PRO A 85 -26.43 3.81 6.34
N LEU A 86 -25.41 2.97 6.54
CA LEU A 86 -24.03 3.42 6.57
C LEU A 86 -23.67 3.99 5.18
N GLN A 87 -23.12 5.19 5.15
CA GLN A 87 -22.71 5.89 3.93
C GLN A 87 -21.21 6.06 3.94
N ALA A 88 -20.57 5.82 2.80
CA ALA A 88 -19.15 6.06 2.62
C ALA A 88 -18.93 6.76 1.28
N ALA A 89 -17.95 7.65 1.22
CA ALA A 89 -17.54 8.30 -0.02
C ALA A 89 -16.05 8.58 -0.04
N ALA A 90 -15.51 8.59 -1.24
CA ALA A 90 -14.13 8.87 -1.56
C ALA A 90 -14.04 10.21 -2.30
N ALA A 91 -12.98 10.98 -2.08
CA ALA A 91 -12.70 12.19 -2.85
C ALA A 91 -11.23 12.31 -3.24
N VAL A 92 -11.02 12.99 -4.37
CA VAL A 92 -9.71 13.36 -4.88
C VAL A 92 -9.70 14.87 -5.12
N VAL A 93 -8.72 15.54 -4.55
CA VAL A 93 -8.52 16.98 -4.65
C VAL A 93 -7.15 17.24 -5.26
N GLU A 94 -7.08 18.06 -6.29
CA GLU A 94 -5.84 18.54 -6.89
C GLU A 94 -5.43 19.87 -6.30
N PHE A 95 -4.13 20.04 -6.03
CA PHE A 95 -3.55 21.35 -5.79
C PHE A 95 -2.92 21.89 -7.07
N SER A 96 -3.55 22.92 -7.64
CA SER A 96 -3.12 23.57 -8.87
C SER A 96 -3.35 25.08 -8.80
N GLY A 97 -2.38 25.87 -9.27
CA GLY A 97 -2.47 27.33 -9.29
C GLY A 97 -2.69 27.97 -7.91
N GLY A 98 -2.20 27.34 -6.83
CA GLY A 98 -2.38 27.82 -5.45
C GLY A 98 -3.75 27.51 -4.84
N LYS A 99 -4.59 26.72 -5.51
CA LYS A 99 -5.94 26.37 -5.06
C LYS A 99 -6.12 24.86 -4.97
N PHE A 100 -7.07 24.45 -4.13
CA PHE A 100 -7.52 23.06 -4.02
C PHE A 100 -8.80 22.89 -4.83
N ILE A 101 -8.79 21.96 -5.79
CA ILE A 101 -9.89 21.73 -6.74
C ILE A 101 -10.30 20.26 -6.62
N THR A 102 -11.56 19.99 -6.28
CA THR A 102 -12.09 18.62 -6.26
C THR A 102 -12.19 18.09 -7.68
N LEU A 103 -11.39 17.06 -8.00
CA LEU A 103 -11.41 16.41 -9.31
C LEU A 103 -12.57 15.43 -9.42
N THR A 104 -12.78 14.63 -8.37
CA THR A 104 -13.84 13.65 -8.32
C THR A 104 -14.19 13.35 -6.88
N ALA A 105 -15.47 13.04 -6.64
CA ALA A 105 -15.93 12.45 -5.40
C ALA A 105 -17.03 11.44 -5.71
N GLN A 106 -16.97 10.27 -5.09
CA GLN A 106 -17.85 9.15 -5.40
C GLN A 106 -18.33 8.46 -4.13
N THR A 107 -19.60 8.11 -4.08
CA THR A 107 -20.18 7.33 -3.00
C THR A 107 -19.93 5.84 -3.21
N LEU A 108 -19.63 5.13 -2.12
CA LEU A 108 -19.45 3.69 -2.10
C LEU A 108 -20.75 3.03 -1.64
N THR A 109 -21.43 2.34 -2.55
CA THR A 109 -22.74 1.72 -2.30
C THR A 109 -22.64 0.28 -1.78
N VAL A 110 -21.55 -0.43 -2.11
CA VAL A 110 -21.35 -1.84 -1.75
C VAL A 110 -20.44 -1.96 -0.54
N LYS A 111 -20.96 -2.54 0.55
CA LYS A 111 -20.23 -2.79 1.81
C LYS A 111 -19.41 -1.57 2.28
N PRO A 112 -20.06 -0.41 2.53
CA PRO A 112 -19.39 0.82 2.88
C PRO A 112 -18.54 0.65 4.15
N SER A 113 -17.28 1.08 4.09
CA SER A 113 -16.37 1.17 5.23
C SER A 113 -15.41 2.33 5.00
N ALA A 114 -14.85 2.89 6.07
CA ALA A 114 -13.85 3.96 5.95
C ALA A 114 -12.64 3.47 5.12
N GLN A 115 -12.12 2.28 5.46
CA GLN A 115 -11.01 1.65 4.75
C GLN A 115 -11.28 1.45 3.26
N ALA A 116 -12.49 1.04 2.88
CA ALA A 116 -12.86 0.86 1.48
C ALA A 116 -12.96 2.20 0.73
N ALA A 117 -13.50 3.25 1.38
CA ALA A 117 -13.55 4.59 0.81
C ALA A 117 -12.14 5.15 0.57
N GLU A 118 -11.22 4.94 1.51
CA GLU A 118 -9.82 5.38 1.40
C GLU A 118 -9.09 4.71 0.24
N VAL A 119 -9.26 3.38 0.10
CA VAL A 119 -8.69 2.64 -1.04
C VAL A 119 -9.32 3.11 -2.36
N LEU A 120 -10.63 3.33 -2.38
CA LEU A 120 -11.31 3.87 -3.55
C LEU A 120 -10.78 5.26 -3.92
N ALA A 121 -10.56 6.15 -2.95
CA ALA A 121 -10.01 7.48 -3.18
C ALA A 121 -8.63 7.40 -3.85
N LEU A 122 -7.78 6.50 -3.37
CA LEU A 122 -6.48 6.25 -3.99
C LEU A 122 -6.60 5.70 -5.41
N CYS A 123 -7.49 4.74 -5.67
CA CYS A 123 -7.75 4.24 -7.03
C CYS A 123 -8.16 5.38 -7.98
N LEU A 124 -9.11 6.21 -7.57
CA LEU A 124 -9.61 7.33 -8.36
C LEU A 124 -8.51 8.35 -8.68
N ALA A 125 -7.63 8.62 -7.72
CA ALA A 125 -6.51 9.54 -7.93
C ALA A 125 -5.50 9.01 -8.95
N LEU A 126 -5.18 7.72 -8.86
CA LEU A 126 -4.24 7.06 -9.78
C LEU A 126 -4.81 6.95 -11.20
N GLU A 127 -6.10 6.65 -11.32
CA GLU A 127 -6.82 6.62 -12.60
C GLU A 127 -6.87 8.01 -13.25
N ALA A 128 -7.14 9.06 -12.47
CA ALA A 128 -7.17 10.44 -12.94
C ALA A 128 -5.80 10.98 -13.40
N ALA A 129 -4.71 10.32 -13.01
CA ALA A 129 -3.33 10.65 -13.40
C ALA A 129 -2.75 9.70 -14.46
N SER A 130 -3.60 9.00 -15.22
CA SER A 130 -3.13 8.06 -16.25
C SER A 130 -2.20 8.74 -17.26
N GLY A 131 -1.02 8.16 -17.48
CA GLY A 131 0.02 8.70 -18.37
C GLY A 131 0.79 9.90 -17.84
N GLU A 132 0.45 10.42 -16.64
CA GLU A 132 1.07 11.62 -16.06
C GLU A 132 2.01 11.29 -14.91
N GLN A 133 2.76 12.28 -14.41
CA GLN A 133 3.53 12.16 -13.16
C GLN A 133 2.68 12.71 -12.02
N VAL A 134 2.53 11.95 -10.94
CA VAL A 134 1.66 12.34 -9.83
C VAL A 134 2.26 12.04 -8.47
N THR A 135 2.09 12.97 -7.53
CA THR A 135 2.26 12.71 -6.10
C THR A 135 0.87 12.68 -5.45
N VAL A 136 0.52 11.53 -4.87
CA VAL A 136 -0.73 11.35 -4.14
C VAL A 136 -0.45 11.33 -2.64
N TYR A 137 -1.07 12.26 -1.91
CA TYR A 137 -1.03 12.32 -0.46
C TYR A 137 -2.29 11.70 0.13
N SER A 138 -2.11 10.80 1.09
CA SER A 138 -3.21 10.16 1.84
C SER A 138 -2.84 10.05 3.31
N ASP A 139 -3.81 10.23 4.20
CA ASP A 139 -3.68 9.95 5.63
C ASP A 139 -4.13 8.53 6.03
N SER A 140 -4.62 7.73 5.10
CA SER A 140 -4.96 6.34 5.35
C SER A 140 -3.72 5.46 5.40
N ALA A 141 -3.40 4.95 6.59
CA ALA A 141 -2.29 3.99 6.73
C ALA A 141 -2.59 2.70 5.97
N TYR A 142 -3.86 2.30 5.91
CA TYR A 142 -4.32 1.11 5.22
C TYR A 142 -4.18 1.22 3.70
N ALA A 143 -4.64 2.31 3.09
CA ALA A 143 -4.51 2.49 1.63
C ALA A 143 -3.05 2.62 1.20
N VAL A 144 -2.24 3.33 1.98
CA VAL A 144 -0.82 3.52 1.70
C VAL A 144 -0.03 2.22 1.87
N SER A 145 -0.26 1.44 2.94
CA SER A 145 0.42 0.15 3.11
C SER A 145 0.01 -0.85 2.03
N ALA A 146 -1.26 -0.86 1.65
CA ALA A 146 -1.78 -1.70 0.58
C ALA A 146 -1.03 -1.42 -0.73
N ALA A 147 -0.93 -0.15 -1.13
CA ALA A 147 -0.22 0.25 -2.35
C ALA A 147 1.27 -0.12 -2.33
N LEU A 148 1.95 0.10 -1.21
CA LEU A 148 3.41 -0.02 -1.13
C LEU A 148 3.90 -1.45 -0.90
N LEU A 149 3.20 -2.24 -0.08
CA LEU A 149 3.71 -3.50 0.47
C LEU A 149 2.75 -4.68 0.26
N ASP A 150 1.46 -4.50 0.58
CA ASP A 150 0.58 -5.66 0.77
C ASP A 150 0.09 -6.25 -0.56
N LEU A 151 -0.10 -5.44 -1.60
CA LEU A 151 -0.63 -5.89 -2.89
C LEU A 151 0.24 -6.97 -3.55
N ALA A 152 1.57 -6.83 -3.51
CA ALA A 152 2.47 -7.84 -4.07
C ALA A 152 2.34 -9.20 -3.36
N ALA A 153 2.12 -9.19 -2.05
CA ALA A 153 1.87 -10.41 -1.27
C ALA A 153 0.49 -11.01 -1.58
N TRP A 154 -0.56 -10.18 -1.60
CA TRP A 154 -1.92 -10.64 -1.90
C TRP A 154 -2.03 -11.18 -3.33
N LYS A 155 -1.40 -10.54 -4.31
CA LYS A 155 -1.40 -10.99 -5.70
C LYS A 155 -0.76 -12.37 -5.86
N ARG A 156 0.37 -12.62 -5.19
CA ARG A 156 1.01 -13.96 -5.15
C ARG A 156 0.10 -15.03 -4.56
N ASN A 157 -0.74 -14.65 -3.61
CA ASN A 157 -1.70 -15.53 -2.96
C ASN A 157 -3.11 -15.49 -3.59
N SER A 158 -3.24 -15.02 -4.84
CA SER A 158 -4.52 -14.92 -5.56
C SER A 158 -5.62 -14.13 -4.83
N TYR A 159 -5.20 -13.18 -3.99
CA TYR A 159 -6.05 -12.38 -3.09
C TYR A 159 -6.85 -13.25 -2.10
N LEU A 160 -6.24 -14.33 -1.61
CA LEU A 160 -6.80 -15.22 -0.61
C LEU A 160 -6.03 -15.15 0.71
N THR A 161 -6.77 -15.30 1.80
CA THR A 161 -6.25 -15.49 3.15
C THR A 161 -5.70 -16.91 3.33
N ALA A 162 -4.98 -17.16 4.43
CA ALA A 162 -4.47 -18.50 4.75
C ALA A 162 -5.57 -19.57 4.91
N ARG A 163 -6.83 -19.15 5.15
CA ARG A 163 -8.00 -20.03 5.24
C ARG A 163 -8.66 -20.31 3.88
N GLY A 164 -8.13 -19.76 2.79
CA GLY A 164 -8.70 -19.89 1.45
C GLY A 164 -9.84 -18.93 1.13
N GLU A 165 -10.17 -18.01 2.06
CA GLU A 165 -11.23 -17.00 1.86
C GLU A 165 -10.66 -15.77 1.15
N PRO A 166 -11.45 -15.05 0.32
CA PRO A 166 -11.03 -13.77 -0.25
C PRO A 166 -10.62 -12.75 0.82
N ILE A 167 -9.57 -11.97 0.55
CA ILE A 167 -9.21 -10.85 1.42
C ILE A 167 -10.35 -9.81 1.48
N ALA A 168 -10.36 -9.02 2.56
CA ALA A 168 -11.27 -7.89 2.67
C ALA A 168 -11.10 -6.95 1.46
N HIS A 169 -12.22 -6.51 0.90
CA HIS A 169 -12.25 -5.56 -0.21
C HIS A 169 -11.43 -6.00 -1.45
N LYS A 170 -11.38 -7.32 -1.73
CA LYS A 170 -10.64 -7.90 -2.87
C LYS A 170 -10.80 -7.12 -4.18
N ASP A 171 -12.03 -6.75 -4.55
CA ASP A 171 -12.30 -6.04 -5.81
C ASP A 171 -11.63 -4.66 -5.86
N LEU A 172 -11.62 -3.93 -4.74
CA LEU A 172 -10.93 -2.65 -4.62
C LEU A 172 -9.41 -2.82 -4.66
N MET A 173 -8.88 -3.89 -4.07
CA MET A 173 -7.45 -4.18 -4.11
C MET A 173 -6.97 -4.56 -5.51
N GLN A 174 -7.77 -5.31 -6.26
CA GLN A 174 -7.49 -5.61 -7.66
C GLN A 174 -7.54 -4.34 -8.53
N ARG A 175 -8.53 -3.46 -8.28
CA ARG A 175 -8.60 -2.15 -8.93
C ARG A 175 -7.38 -1.29 -8.60
N LEU A 176 -6.94 -1.29 -7.34
CA LEU A 176 -5.75 -0.54 -6.91
C LEU A 176 -4.48 -1.06 -7.60
N ASP A 177 -4.29 -2.38 -7.70
CA ASP A 177 -3.16 -2.99 -8.42
C ASP A 177 -3.10 -2.51 -9.87
N HIS A 178 -4.24 -2.49 -10.57
CA HIS A 178 -4.33 -1.99 -11.94
C HIS A 178 -4.08 -0.48 -12.01
N ALA A 179 -4.75 0.30 -11.15
CA ALA A 179 -4.65 1.76 -11.13
C ALA A 179 -3.21 2.25 -10.87
N LEU A 180 -2.45 1.54 -10.03
CA LEU A 180 -1.04 1.84 -9.76
C LEU A 180 -0.16 1.79 -11.01
N GLN A 181 -0.55 1.07 -12.05
CA GLN A 181 0.20 1.00 -13.32
C GLN A 181 -0.17 2.12 -14.30
N MET A 182 -1.24 2.88 -14.03
CA MET A 182 -1.77 3.87 -14.97
C MET A 182 -0.91 5.14 -15.08
N PRO A 183 -0.37 5.73 -14.00
CA PRO A 183 0.50 6.90 -14.11
C PRO A 183 1.88 6.56 -14.69
N SER A 184 2.48 7.49 -15.43
CA SER A 184 3.85 7.34 -15.93
C SER A 184 4.89 7.28 -14.80
N ARG A 185 4.70 8.10 -13.75
CA ARG A 185 5.45 8.05 -12.48
C ARG A 185 4.51 8.36 -11.33
N VAL A 186 4.70 7.69 -10.20
CA VAL A 186 3.83 7.82 -9.05
C VAL A 186 4.62 7.84 -7.74
N ALA A 187 4.28 8.79 -6.89
CA ALA A 187 4.61 8.77 -5.47
C ALA A 187 3.33 8.67 -4.64
N VAL A 188 3.31 7.77 -3.66
CA VAL A 188 2.24 7.68 -2.65
C VAL A 188 2.84 8.04 -1.29
N VAL A 189 2.43 9.17 -0.75
CA VAL A 189 3.03 9.77 0.45
C VAL A 189 2.04 9.73 1.60
N LYS A 190 2.42 9.06 2.68
CA LYS A 190 1.65 9.06 3.93
C LYS A 190 1.75 10.43 4.61
N VAL A 191 0.62 11.04 4.92
CA VAL A 191 0.56 12.25 5.76
C VAL A 191 -0.14 11.97 7.08
N PRO A 192 0.15 12.70 8.17
CA PRO A 192 -0.57 12.52 9.43
C PRO A 192 -1.99 13.10 9.31
N GLY A 193 -3.00 12.28 9.58
CA GLY A 193 -4.41 12.68 9.50
C GLY A 193 -4.78 13.71 10.57
N HIS A 194 -5.74 14.57 10.25
CA HIS A 194 -6.32 15.58 11.15
C HIS A 194 -5.30 16.46 11.90
N SER A 195 -4.17 16.77 11.25
CA SER A 195 -3.15 17.65 11.83
C SER A 195 -3.65 19.09 11.95
N LYS A 196 -3.35 19.77 13.06
CA LYS A 196 -3.60 21.22 13.23
C LYS A 196 -2.35 21.99 12.77
N GLY A 197 -2.28 22.31 11.48
CA GLY A 197 -1.14 22.97 10.87
C GLY A 197 -1.50 23.77 9.61
N ASN A 198 -0.60 24.64 9.17
CA ASN A 198 -0.80 25.50 7.99
C ASN A 198 -0.03 25.01 6.75
N SER A 199 0.52 23.79 6.79
CA SER A 199 1.29 23.22 5.69
C SER A 199 0.38 22.90 4.50
N LEU A 200 0.98 22.79 3.31
CA LEU A 200 0.29 22.37 2.09
C LEU A 200 -0.42 21.02 2.29
N THR A 201 0.26 20.06 2.92
CA THR A 201 -0.27 18.72 3.16
C THR A 201 -1.46 18.71 4.10
N THR A 202 -1.43 19.52 5.17
CA THR A 202 -2.56 19.64 6.08
C THR A 202 -3.77 20.29 5.39
N LYS A 203 -3.56 21.38 4.64
CA LYS A 203 -4.66 22.02 3.90
C LYS A 203 -5.27 21.11 2.84
N GLY A 204 -4.43 20.37 2.12
CA GLY A 204 -4.87 19.42 1.11
C GLY A 204 -5.64 18.25 1.70
N ASN A 205 -5.19 17.67 2.81
CA ASN A 205 -5.93 16.64 3.53
C ASN A 205 -7.30 17.14 3.99
N ASN A 206 -7.35 18.33 4.61
CA ASN A 206 -8.61 18.92 5.06
C ASN A 206 -9.57 19.20 3.89
N ALA A 207 -9.04 19.60 2.73
CA ALA A 207 -9.85 19.81 1.53
C ALA A 207 -10.42 18.48 1.00
N ALA A 208 -9.62 17.40 1.01
CA ALA A 208 -10.07 16.07 0.60
C ALA A 208 -11.12 15.50 1.57
N ASP A 209 -10.90 15.60 2.89
CA ASP A 209 -11.88 15.23 3.93
C ASP A 209 -13.23 15.96 3.73
N ALA A 210 -13.18 17.28 3.53
CA ALA A 210 -14.37 18.09 3.28
C ALA A 210 -15.10 17.66 2.00
N ALA A 211 -14.36 17.37 0.93
CA ALA A 211 -14.92 16.91 -0.33
C ALA A 211 -15.57 15.52 -0.19
N ALA A 212 -14.93 14.59 0.52
CA ALA A 212 -15.47 13.26 0.79
C ALA A 212 -16.77 13.35 1.60
N LYS A 213 -16.77 14.16 2.67
CA LYS A 213 -17.95 14.41 3.51
C LYS A 213 -19.11 15.03 2.74
N ALA A 214 -18.82 16.00 1.86
CA ALA A 214 -19.83 16.59 1.00
C ALA A 214 -20.47 15.54 0.07
N ALA A 215 -19.66 14.67 -0.55
CA ALA A 215 -20.14 13.64 -1.44
C ALA A 215 -20.97 12.55 -0.74
N ALA A 216 -20.65 12.22 0.51
CA ALA A 216 -21.45 11.29 1.30
C ALA A 216 -22.75 11.92 1.86
N GLY A 217 -23.00 13.21 1.63
CA GLY A 217 -24.20 13.91 2.10
C GLY A 217 -24.15 14.35 3.58
N SER A 218 -22.95 14.45 4.16
CA SER A 218 -22.76 14.86 5.57
C SER A 218 -22.58 16.37 5.78
N ALA A 219 -22.68 17.19 4.73
CA ALA A 219 -22.53 18.64 4.84
C ALA A 219 -23.47 19.26 5.91
N ASP A 220 -24.70 18.75 6.04
CA ASP A 220 -25.68 19.23 7.04
C ASP A 220 -25.49 18.68 8.47
N VAL A 221 -24.70 17.62 8.65
CA VAL A 221 -24.60 16.93 9.95
C VAL A 221 -23.47 17.52 10.80
N PHE A 222 -22.44 18.09 10.19
CA PHE A 222 -21.20 18.49 10.85
C PHE A 222 -20.96 20.00 11.00
N LEU A 223 -21.86 20.87 10.49
CA LEU A 223 -21.80 22.29 10.82
C LEU A 223 -22.00 22.48 12.34
N PRO A 224 -21.13 23.27 13.02
CA PRO A 224 -21.36 23.65 14.40
C PRO A 224 -22.75 24.26 14.53
N GLN A 225 -23.43 24.00 15.67
CA GLN A 225 -24.82 24.42 15.89
C GLN A 225 -25.06 25.94 15.76
N SER A 226 -23.99 26.75 15.67
CA SER A 226 -24.05 28.20 15.51
C SER A 226 -24.49 28.70 14.12
N GLU A 227 -24.60 27.83 13.12
CA GLU A 227 -24.91 28.24 11.73
C GLU A 227 -26.16 27.55 11.14
N ARG A 228 -27.03 26.98 11.98
CA ARG A 228 -28.36 26.53 11.57
C ARG A 228 -29.38 27.60 11.98
N GLU A 229 -29.61 28.56 11.10
CA GLU A 229 -30.77 29.48 11.18
C GLU A 229 -32.07 28.78 10.82
#